data_AF-A0A7R9KLX9-F1
#
_entry.id   AF-A0A7R9KLX9-F1
#
_cell.length_a   1.000
_cell.length_b   1.000
_cell.length_c   1.000
_cell.angle_alpha   90.00
_cell.angle_beta   90.00
_cell.angle_gamma   90.00
#
_symmetry.space_group_name_H-M   'P 1'
#
loop_
_entity.id
_entity.type
_entity.pdbx_description
1 polymer ?
#
loop_
_entity_poly.entity_id
_entity_poly.type
_entity_poly.pdbx_seq_one_letter_code
_entity_poly.pdbx_strand_id
1 'polypeptide(L)'
;MNGFGDNKRVDPRLCWYRLGNRFRKTVNKCYRCLHRNKELEDRLAELNCKQSNRDYNSMTSSVSVGPNPAKQSAESVSLGAEFRQMRPTLIATANAFLTIGGTFFFCYKAVEYSLPEPNISSQILSGLFGAMVVAVAEIYFLVRII
;
A
#
# COMPACT_ATOMS: atom_id res chain seq x y z
N MET A 1 -50.91 38.56 -24.41
CA MET A 1 -49.56 39.16 -24.43
C MET A 1 -49.26 39.65 -23.02
N ASN A 2 -48.24 39.11 -22.38
CA ASN A 2 -47.46 39.76 -21.31
C ASN A 2 -46.24 38.88 -21.06
N GLY A 3 -45.09 39.33 -21.58
CA GLY A 3 -43.82 38.62 -21.55
C GLY A 3 -43.22 38.68 -20.15
N PHE A 4 -43.05 37.52 -19.54
CA PHE A 4 -42.22 37.37 -18.36
C PHE A 4 -40.76 37.29 -18.84
N GLY A 5 -40.01 38.37 -18.63
CA GLY A 5 -38.62 38.46 -19.02
C GLY A 5 -37.78 37.45 -18.25
N ASP A 6 -37.25 36.45 -18.97
CA ASP A 6 -36.26 35.51 -18.46
C ASP A 6 -34.94 36.24 -18.16
N ASN A 7 -34.82 36.78 -16.95
CA ASN A 7 -33.56 37.24 -16.40
C ASN A 7 -32.69 36.02 -16.05
N LYS A 8 -31.96 35.49 -17.03
CA LYS A 8 -30.95 34.45 -16.84
C LYS A 8 -29.74 35.05 -16.14
N ARG A 9 -29.84 35.21 -14.81
CA ARG A 9 -28.63 35.30 -13.98
C ARG A 9 -27.85 34.01 -14.20
N VAL A 10 -26.74 34.10 -14.93
CA VAL A 10 -25.86 32.96 -15.20
C VAL A 10 -25.30 32.51 -13.86
N ASP A 11 -25.79 31.38 -13.35
CA ASP A 11 -25.25 30.78 -12.14
C ASP A 11 -23.75 30.47 -12.33
N PRO A 12 -22.85 31.01 -11.49
CA PRO A 12 -21.40 30.79 -11.62
C PRO A 12 -21.02 29.29 -11.58
N ARG A 13 -21.88 28.46 -10.98
CA ARG A 13 -21.72 27.00 -10.87
C ARG A 13 -21.96 26.25 -12.19
N LEU A 14 -22.75 26.81 -13.11
CA LEU A 14 -23.02 26.18 -14.42
C LEU A 14 -21.78 26.22 -15.33
N CYS A 15 -20.93 27.24 -15.19
CA CYS A 15 -19.68 27.35 -15.94
C CYS A 15 -18.71 26.22 -15.55
N TRP A 16 -18.53 25.99 -14.24
CA TRP A 16 -17.73 24.89 -13.70
C TRP A 16 -18.25 23.51 -14.13
N TYR A 17 -19.58 23.31 -14.12
CA TYR A 17 -20.19 22.05 -14.55
C TYR A 17 -19.98 21.76 -16.05
N ARG A 18 -20.10 22.80 -16.89
CA ARG A 18 -19.94 22.66 -18.36
C ARG A 18 -18.47 22.47 -18.76
N LEU A 19 -17.54 23.11 -18.06
CA LEU A 19 -16.09 22.95 -18.26
C LEU A 19 -15.64 21.54 -17.84
N GLY A 20 -16.10 21.06 -16.68
CA GLY A 20 -15.82 19.71 -16.19
C GLY A 20 -16.32 18.62 -17.15
N ASN A 21 -17.53 18.78 -17.71
CA ASN A 21 -18.07 17.81 -18.66
C ASN A 21 -17.34 17.77 -20.01
N ARG A 22 -16.84 18.92 -20.50
CA ARG A 22 -15.99 18.96 -21.70
C ARG A 22 -14.65 18.27 -21.45
N PHE A 23 -14.04 18.56 -20.31
CA PHE A 23 -12.76 17.97 -19.91
C PHE A 23 -12.88 16.45 -19.75
N ARG A 24 -13.91 15.98 -19.05
CA ARG A 24 -14.19 14.54 -18.88
C ARG A 24 -14.38 13.82 -20.21
N LYS A 25 -15.05 14.45 -21.19
CA LYS A 25 -15.23 13.86 -22.54
C LYS A 25 -13.92 13.75 -23.30
N THR A 26 -13.06 14.76 -23.25
CA THR A 26 -11.75 14.74 -23.91
C THR A 26 -10.83 13.70 -23.28
N VAL A 27 -10.77 13.66 -21.94
CA VAL A 27 -9.95 12.68 -21.21
C VAL A 27 -10.44 11.25 -21.46
N ASN A 28 -11.75 10.98 -21.42
CA ASN A 28 -12.28 9.65 -21.74
C ASN A 28 -11.98 9.22 -23.18
N LYS A 29 -11.91 10.16 -24.12
CA LYS A 29 -11.58 9.88 -25.52
C LYS A 29 -10.10 9.48 -25.67
N CYS A 30 -9.20 10.16 -24.96
CA CYS A 30 -7.77 9.81 -24.94
C CYS A 30 -7.50 8.50 -24.17
N TYR A 31 -8.21 8.25 -23.06
CA TYR A 31 -8.06 7.01 -22.27
C TYR A 31 -8.52 5.76 -23.04
N ARG A 32 -9.46 5.93 -23.99
CA ARG A 32 -10.02 4.83 -24.80
C ARG A 32 -9.01 4.18 -25.76
N CYS A 33 -7.96 4.88 -26.15
CA CYS A 33 -6.94 4.36 -27.07
C CYS A 33 -5.71 3.79 -26.34
N LEU A 34 -5.45 4.20 -25.09
CA LEU A 34 -4.30 3.71 -24.31
C LEU A 34 -4.58 2.37 -23.59
N HIS A 35 -5.86 2.03 -23.37
CA HIS A 35 -6.26 1.00 -22.41
C HIS A 35 -6.89 -0.28 -23.00
N ARG A 36 -6.98 -0.44 -24.33
CA ARG A 36 -7.57 -1.63 -24.97
C ARG A 36 -6.54 -2.73 -25.23
N ASN A 37 -5.73 -3.05 -24.22
CA ASN A 37 -4.93 -4.28 -24.27
C ASN A 37 -5.87 -5.44 -23.90
N LYS A 38 -6.30 -6.23 -24.90
CA LYS A 38 -7.26 -7.35 -24.73
C LYS A 38 -6.88 -8.27 -23.57
N GLU A 39 -5.58 -8.53 -23.40
CA GLU A 39 -5.06 -9.35 -22.31
C GLU A 39 -5.38 -8.77 -20.92
N LEU A 40 -5.34 -7.45 -20.76
CA LEU A 40 -5.69 -6.80 -19.49
C LEU A 40 -7.20 -6.82 -19.23
N GLU A 41 -8.03 -6.68 -20.27
CA GLU A 41 -9.49 -6.79 -20.14
C GLU A 41 -9.91 -8.22 -19.77
N ASP A 42 -9.29 -9.24 -20.36
CA ASP A 42 -9.53 -10.65 -20.06
C ASP A 42 -9.09 -10.99 -18.62
N ARG A 43 -7.92 -10.50 -18.19
CA ARG A 43 -7.44 -10.65 -16.81
C ARG A 43 -8.34 -9.92 -15.80
N LEU A 44 -8.83 -8.72 -16.15
CA LEU A 44 -9.76 -7.99 -15.31
C LEU A 44 -11.11 -8.71 -15.20
N ALA A 45 -11.61 -9.31 -16.29
CA ALA A 45 -12.82 -10.12 -16.26
C ALA A 45 -12.65 -11.36 -15.37
N GLU A 46 -11.50 -12.04 -15.45
CA GLU A 46 -11.17 -13.17 -14.59
C GLU A 46 -11.08 -12.76 -13.11
N LEU A 47 -10.39 -11.65 -12.80
CA LEU A 47 -10.26 -11.12 -11.45
C LEU A 47 -11.60 -10.67 -10.86
N ASN A 48 -12.44 -10.00 -11.66
CA ASN A 48 -13.79 -9.61 -11.25
C ASN A 48 -14.68 -10.82 -10.99
N CYS A 49 -14.60 -11.86 -11.83
CA CYS A 49 -15.33 -13.11 -11.59
C CYS A 49 -14.88 -13.78 -10.29
N LYS A 50 -13.57 -13.84 -10.05
CA LYS A 50 -13.00 -14.37 -8.79
C LYS A 50 -13.44 -13.55 -7.57
N GLN A 51 -13.50 -12.23 -7.68
CA GLN A 51 -13.92 -11.34 -6.60
C GLN A 51 -15.41 -11.50 -6.30
N SER A 52 -16.27 -11.42 -7.31
CA SER A 52 -17.71 -11.63 -7.18
C SER A 52 -18.05 -13.00 -6.59
N ASN A 53 -17.31 -14.05 -6.95
CA ASN A 53 -17.53 -15.40 -6.41
C ASN A 53 -17.14 -15.48 -4.92
N ARG A 54 -16.09 -14.77 -4.49
CA ARG A 54 -15.74 -14.64 -3.07
C ARG A 54 -16.82 -13.89 -2.29
N ASP A 55 -17.30 -12.79 -2.85
CA ASP A 55 -18.35 -11.98 -2.23
C ASP A 55 -19.66 -12.77 -2.12
N TYR A 56 -20.04 -13.51 -3.18
CA TYR A 56 -21.19 -14.42 -3.18
C TYR A 56 -21.06 -15.52 -2.12
N ASN A 57 -19.90 -16.15 -2.01
CA ASN A 57 -19.65 -17.19 -1.00
C ASN A 57 -19.70 -16.61 0.43
N SER A 58 -19.19 -15.38 0.62
CA SER A 58 -19.30 -14.66 1.90
C SER A 58 -20.77 -14.39 2.26
N MET A 59 -21.55 -13.89 1.30
CA MET A 59 -22.98 -13.59 1.48
C MET A 59 -23.83 -14.83 1.76
N THR A 60 -23.48 -15.98 1.20
CA THR A 60 -24.25 -17.24 1.35
C THR A 60 -23.74 -18.14 2.47
N SER A 61 -22.60 -17.82 3.09
CA SER A 61 -21.97 -18.59 4.18
C SER A 61 -22.85 -18.74 5.43
N SER A 62 -23.79 -17.80 5.66
CA SER A 62 -24.74 -17.84 6.78
C SER A 62 -25.98 -18.68 6.50
N VAL A 63 -26.25 -19.00 5.22
CA VAL A 63 -27.46 -19.69 4.77
C VAL A 63 -27.23 -21.19 4.58
N SER A 64 -25.98 -21.66 4.53
CA SER A 64 -25.68 -23.10 4.44
C SER A 64 -25.94 -23.80 5.78
N VAL A 65 -27.11 -24.45 5.92
CA VAL A 65 -27.55 -25.22 7.12
C VAL A 65 -26.95 -26.66 7.13
N GLY A 66 -26.02 -26.99 6.25
CA GLY A 66 -25.39 -28.33 6.18
C GLY A 66 -23.98 -28.38 6.80
N PRO A 67 -23.51 -29.55 7.29
CA PRO A 67 -22.13 -29.73 7.73
C PRO A 67 -21.22 -29.61 6.50
N ASN A 68 -20.64 -28.43 6.31
CA ASN A 68 -19.76 -28.15 5.19
C ASN A 68 -18.35 -28.69 5.51
N PRO A 69 -17.83 -29.70 4.80
CA PRO A 69 -16.47 -30.21 5.03
C PRO A 69 -15.39 -29.15 4.75
N ALA A 70 -15.74 -28.07 4.06
CA ALA A 70 -14.87 -26.91 3.83
C ALA A 70 -14.60 -26.04 5.07
N LYS A 71 -15.37 -26.19 6.17
CA LYS A 71 -15.09 -25.46 7.43
C LYS A 71 -14.02 -26.14 8.28
N GLN A 72 -13.80 -27.45 8.14
CA GLN A 72 -12.76 -28.16 8.91
C GLN A 72 -11.34 -27.87 8.39
N SER A 73 -11.20 -27.54 7.11
CA SER A 73 -9.93 -27.06 6.54
C SER A 73 -9.70 -25.56 6.67
N ALA A 74 -10.68 -24.79 7.16
CA ALA A 74 -10.55 -23.35 7.36
C ALA A 74 -9.69 -22.99 8.59
N GLU A 75 -9.52 -23.90 9.54
CA GLU A 75 -8.67 -23.68 10.73
C GLU A 75 -7.19 -23.57 10.35
N SER A 76 -6.73 -24.33 9.35
CA SER A 76 -5.35 -24.23 8.83
C SER A 76 -5.16 -23.10 7.82
N VAL A 77 -6.22 -22.64 7.14
CA VAL A 77 -6.21 -21.44 6.27
C VAL A 77 -6.20 -20.15 7.09
N SER A 78 -6.73 -20.17 8.32
CA SER A 78 -6.72 -19.02 9.23
C SER A 78 -5.29 -18.55 9.53
N LEU A 79 -4.32 -19.46 9.72
CA LEU A 79 -2.91 -19.08 9.91
C LEU A 79 -2.38 -18.29 8.71
N GLY A 80 -2.67 -18.70 7.47
CA GLY A 80 -2.24 -17.99 6.27
C GLY A 80 -2.91 -16.62 6.08
N ALA A 81 -4.15 -16.47 6.54
CA ALA A 81 -4.86 -15.19 6.57
C ALA A 81 -4.29 -14.24 7.65
N GLU A 82 -3.96 -14.77 8.82
CA GLU A 82 -3.30 -14.04 9.92
C GLU A 82 -1.87 -13.61 9.52
N PHE A 83 -1.09 -14.50 8.88
CA PHE A 83 0.20 -14.16 8.30
C PHE A 83 0.11 -13.08 7.22
N ARG A 84 -1.03 -13.01 6.50
CA ARG A 84 -1.26 -11.96 5.50
C ARG A 84 -1.46 -10.59 6.14
N GLN A 85 -2.00 -10.56 7.36
CA GLN A 85 -2.19 -9.35 8.15
C GLN A 85 -0.91 -8.93 8.89
N MET A 86 0.01 -9.86 9.20
CA MET A 86 1.32 -9.58 9.80
C MET A 86 2.42 -9.14 8.81
N ARG A 87 2.18 -9.25 7.50
CA ARG A 87 3.14 -8.84 6.45
C ARG A 87 3.71 -7.43 6.63
N PRO A 88 2.90 -6.37 6.85
CA PRO A 88 3.44 -5.02 6.99
C PRO A 88 4.36 -4.88 8.22
N THR A 89 3.98 -5.48 9.35
CA THR A 89 4.80 -5.44 10.57
C THR A 89 6.12 -6.19 10.40
N LEU A 90 6.10 -7.37 9.76
CA LEU A 90 7.32 -8.13 9.46
C LEU A 90 8.27 -7.36 8.52
N ILE A 91 7.72 -6.71 7.49
CA ILE A 91 8.51 -5.89 6.55
C ILE A 91 9.11 -4.68 7.28
N ALA A 92 8.35 -4.02 8.15
CA ALA A 92 8.86 -2.88 8.94
C ALA A 92 10.00 -3.30 9.87
N THR A 93 9.85 -4.41 10.60
CA THR A 93 10.89 -4.96 11.49
C THR A 93 12.14 -5.39 10.70
N ALA A 94 11.97 -6.01 9.55
CA ALA A 94 13.11 -6.39 8.69
C ALA A 94 13.89 -5.16 8.21
N ASN A 95 13.18 -4.10 7.82
CA ASN A 95 13.81 -2.84 7.41
C ASN A 95 14.56 -2.19 8.58
N ALA A 96 13.99 -2.19 9.79
CA ALA A 96 14.67 -1.66 10.98
C ALA A 96 15.97 -2.43 11.27
N PHE A 97 15.99 -3.76 11.15
CA PHE A 97 17.23 -4.53 11.30
C PHE A 97 18.26 -4.21 10.21
N LEU A 98 17.82 -4.02 8.97
CA LEU A 98 18.69 -3.63 7.87
C LEU A 98 19.32 -2.25 8.08
N THR A 99 18.57 -1.26 8.58
CA THR A 99 19.10 0.08 8.85
C THR A 99 20.06 0.09 10.04
N ILE A 100 19.74 -0.63 11.12
CA ILE A 100 20.63 -0.77 12.29
C ILE A 100 21.93 -1.48 11.88
N GLY A 101 21.83 -2.63 11.18
CA GLY A 101 22.98 -3.39 10.73
C GLY A 101 23.83 -2.65 9.70
N GLY A 102 23.18 -1.96 8.75
CA GLY A 102 23.84 -1.12 7.76
C GLY A 102 24.60 0.04 8.40
N THR A 103 24.01 0.69 9.41
CA THR A 103 24.66 1.79 10.16
C THR A 103 25.89 1.28 10.91
N PHE A 104 25.77 0.16 11.60
CA PHE A 104 26.89 -0.46 12.31
C PHE A 104 28.06 -0.74 11.35
N PHE A 105 27.78 -1.39 10.23
CA PHE A 105 28.80 -1.74 9.24
C PHE A 105 29.43 -0.50 8.59
N PHE A 106 28.60 0.50 8.27
CA PHE A 106 29.07 1.77 7.74
C PHE A 106 30.00 2.49 8.70
N CYS A 107 29.63 2.65 9.97
CA CYS A 107 30.47 3.29 10.99
C CYS A 107 31.76 2.51 11.27
N TYR A 108 31.68 1.17 11.32
CA TYR A 108 32.85 0.30 11.46
C TYR A 108 33.86 0.54 10.32
N LYS A 109 33.39 0.50 9.07
CA LYS A 109 34.25 0.74 7.89
C LYS A 109 34.71 2.19 7.78
N ALA A 110 33.88 3.15 8.18
CA ALA A 110 34.26 4.57 8.17
C ALA A 110 35.46 4.85 9.09
N VAL A 111 35.49 4.23 10.28
CA VAL A 111 36.63 4.35 11.20
C VAL A 111 37.85 3.57 10.71
N GLU A 112 37.66 2.40 10.10
CA GLU A 112 38.75 1.65 9.45
C GLU A 112 39.45 2.48 8.35
N TYR A 113 38.70 3.23 7.55
CA TYR A 113 39.28 4.11 6.52
C TYR A 113 39.88 5.41 7.08
N SER A 114 39.46 5.86 8.25
CA SER A 114 39.90 7.15 8.81
C SER A 114 41.22 7.04 9.59
N LEU A 115 41.57 5.87 10.12
CA LEU A 115 42.80 5.67 10.88
C LEU A 115 43.86 4.91 10.05
N PRO A 116 45.13 5.37 10.05
CA PRO A 116 46.23 4.65 9.39
C PRO A 116 46.64 3.36 10.11
N GLU A 117 46.34 3.25 11.42
CA GLU A 117 46.61 2.08 12.26
C GLU A 117 45.27 1.42 12.68
N PRO A 118 45.04 0.14 12.37
CA PRO A 118 43.76 -0.52 12.63
C PRO A 118 43.56 -0.81 14.11
N ASN A 119 42.78 0.03 14.78
CA ASN A 119 42.35 -0.18 16.16
C ASN A 119 40.92 -0.78 16.19
N ILE A 120 40.83 -2.09 16.40
CA ILE A 120 39.55 -2.83 16.40
C ILE A 120 38.58 -2.31 17.47
N SER A 121 39.10 -1.93 18.64
CA SER A 121 38.28 -1.42 19.75
C SER A 121 37.55 -0.13 19.41
N SER A 122 38.22 0.84 18.75
CA SER A 122 37.58 2.10 18.35
C SER A 122 36.58 1.91 17.21
N GLN A 123 36.83 0.95 16.31
CA GLN A 123 35.91 0.63 15.21
C GLN A 123 34.58 0.09 15.76
N ILE A 124 34.64 -0.88 16.66
CA ILE A 124 33.43 -1.47 17.27
C ILE A 124 32.69 -0.42 18.12
N LEU A 125 33.40 0.39 18.90
CA LEU A 125 32.79 1.40 19.76
C LEU A 125 32.01 2.45 18.94
N SER A 126 32.61 2.93 17.85
CA SER A 126 31.95 3.89 16.95
C SER A 126 30.73 3.28 16.24
N GLY A 127 30.85 2.03 15.78
CA GLY A 127 29.76 1.29 15.15
C GLY A 127 28.60 1.07 16.10
N LEU A 128 28.89 0.67 17.34
CA LEU A 128 27.89 0.47 18.38
C LEU A 128 27.17 1.77 18.74
N PHE A 129 27.92 2.88 18.86
CA PHE A 129 27.34 4.18 19.18
C PHE A 129 26.41 4.68 18.06
N GLY A 130 26.84 4.58 16.79
CA GLY A 130 26.00 4.91 15.64
C GLY A 130 24.75 4.04 15.54
N ALA A 131 24.91 2.72 15.73
CA ALA A 131 23.79 1.77 15.73
C ALA A 131 22.79 2.05 16.86
N MET A 132 23.26 2.48 18.04
CA MET A 132 22.40 2.81 19.18
C MET A 132 21.48 4.00 18.89
N VAL A 133 22.01 5.06 18.27
CA VAL A 133 21.21 6.24 17.88
C VAL A 133 20.14 5.86 16.86
N VAL A 134 20.52 5.07 15.85
CA VAL A 134 19.58 4.61 14.82
C VAL A 134 18.54 3.66 15.40
N ALA A 135 18.93 2.75 16.31
CA ALA A 135 17.98 1.86 16.97
C ALA A 135 16.89 2.64 17.75
N VAL A 136 17.27 3.71 18.45
CA VAL A 136 16.29 4.58 19.13
C VAL A 136 15.34 5.25 18.13
N ALA A 137 15.87 5.72 17.00
CA ALA A 137 15.06 6.32 15.94
C ALA A 137 14.07 5.31 15.33
N GLU A 138 14.52 4.09 15.03
CA GLU A 138 13.69 3.02 14.47
C GLU A 138 12.58 2.59 15.44
N ILE A 139 12.90 2.44 16.74
CA ILE A 139 11.89 2.14 17.78
C ILE A 139 10.83 3.24 17.84
N TYR A 140 11.23 4.52 17.75
CA TYR A 140 10.29 5.63 17.71
C TYR A 140 9.38 5.58 16.46
N PHE A 141 9.95 5.28 15.28
CA PHE A 141 9.16 5.14 14.05
C PHE A 141 8.18 3.98 14.13
N LEU A 142 8.59 2.82 14.65
CA LEU A 142 7.70 1.67 14.83
C LEU A 142 6.54 1.98 15.76
N VAL A 143 6.80 2.63 16.91
CA VAL A 143 5.75 3.03 17.86
C VAL A 143 4.79 4.06 17.27
N ARG A 144 5.26 4.94 16.38
CA ARG A 144 4.42 5.96 15.74
C ARG A 144 3.57 5.41 14.58
N ILE A 145 4.04 4.34 13.93
CA ILE A 145 3.39 3.73 12.76
C ILE A 145 2.32 2.71 13.17
N ILE A 146 2.53 2.02 14.29
CA ILE A 146 1.53 1.15 14.94
C ILE A 146 0.42 2.01 15.55
#